data_AF-A0ABD2RR50-F1
#
_entry.id   AF-A0ABD2RR50-F1
#
_cell.length_a   1.000
_cell.length_b   1.000
_cell.length_c   1.000
_cell.angle_alpha   90.00
_cell.angle_beta   90.00
_cell.angle_gamma   90.00
#
_symmetry.space_group_name_H-M   'P 1'
#
loop_
_entity.id
_entity.type
_entity.pdbx_description
1 polymer ?
#
loop_
_entity_poly.entity_id
_entity_poly.type
_entity_poly.pdbx_seq_one_letter_code
_entity_poly.pdbx_strand_id
1 'polypeptide(L)'
;MASSTSVLRQHNNLLFTFTSKYTNSLFFFNSYRDSSLNYVMKPLASTSSSSLFSSPFQCSRPLVRLTRVTTAPVEFVPPAPDFDFHKEIARLKDLKSKLDNCTNLKDRIRVIDSDSRVNSFFYSHKNSFSRVLDTLHLDKYEVFLLKCVVAAGQQHVFGDVCTEFDTTRSSLKSAFYALAEMIDNWDVNEGIGLRGVNGYGLGIEEFEALRSMLKIIAEVERFYDCIGGIIGYQIIVLELLAQSTFERPCLSHNSNNSLKRDIADIHPPNVLDLSQDLEYASQAAIWGIEGLPNMGEIYPLGGSADRLGLVDSNSGECLPAAMLPYCGRTLLEGLIRDLQAREYLYFKLYGKQCITPVAIMTSAAKRNHEHVTSLCEELRWFGRGRSKFKLFEQPLVPAVSAEDGQWLAGRPFKPVCKPGGHGVIWKLAYNEGVFQWFHDHGRRGATVRQVSNVVAATDVTLLALAGIGLRQGKKLGFASCKRNAGATEGINVLIEKKNLEGKWTCGISCIEYTEFDKFGMTDTPLSSYRTNFLPIQTFYMLIYPLLSLLLQVMMRLVCLEWCLM
;
A
#
# COMPACT_ATOMS: atom_id res chain seq x y z
N MET A 1 -22.11 -48.33 -42.97
CA MET A 1 -20.96 -47.74 -43.69
C MET A 1 -19.89 -47.49 -42.63
N ALA A 2 -19.08 -48.51 -42.31
CA ALA A 2 -17.75 -48.79 -42.90
C ALA A 2 -16.75 -47.67 -42.55
N SER A 3 -15.62 -47.89 -41.87
CA SER A 3 -14.85 -49.12 -41.63
C SER A 3 -13.74 -48.90 -40.59
N SER A 4 -13.53 -49.90 -39.72
CA SER A 4 -12.26 -50.50 -39.20
C SER A 4 -11.06 -49.58 -38.85
N THR A 5 -10.36 -49.74 -37.71
CA THR A 5 -9.65 -50.97 -37.30
C THR A 5 -9.36 -51.03 -35.79
N SER A 6 -9.46 -52.25 -35.25
CA SER A 6 -9.00 -52.70 -33.93
C SER A 6 -7.68 -53.47 -34.06
N VAL A 7 -6.79 -53.41 -33.05
CA VAL A 7 -5.84 -54.49 -32.76
C VAL A 7 -5.80 -54.77 -31.24
N LEU A 8 -5.96 -56.06 -30.94
CA LEU A 8 -5.79 -56.88 -29.73
C LEU A 8 -4.64 -56.46 -28.77
N ARG A 9 -4.45 -56.93 -27.52
CA ARG A 9 -5.14 -57.72 -26.46
C ARG A 9 -3.99 -58.29 -25.60
N GLN A 10 -4.01 -58.19 -24.27
CA GLN A 10 -3.41 -59.11 -23.26
C GLN A 10 -3.58 -58.48 -21.86
N HIS A 11 -4.60 -58.84 -21.08
CA HIS A 11 -4.65 -59.91 -20.05
C HIS A 11 -3.70 -59.75 -18.85
N ASN A 12 -4.27 -59.34 -17.69
CA ASN A 12 -4.28 -60.03 -16.38
C ASN A 12 -5.08 -59.14 -15.39
N ASN A 13 -6.34 -59.47 -15.03
CA ASN A 13 -6.76 -60.29 -13.87
C ASN A 13 -6.00 -59.91 -12.58
N LEU A 14 -6.61 -59.36 -11.51
CA LEU A 14 -7.69 -59.88 -10.64
C LEU A 14 -8.46 -58.68 -10.00
N LEU A 15 -9.81 -58.60 -9.96
CA LEU A 15 -10.80 -59.31 -9.11
C LEU A 15 -10.44 -59.21 -7.60
N PHE A 16 -11.24 -58.73 -6.64
CA PHE A 16 -12.70 -58.63 -6.49
C PHE A 16 -13.08 -57.52 -5.48
N THR A 17 -14.31 -57.03 -5.66
CA THR A 17 -15.14 -56.20 -4.79
C THR A 17 -15.76 -56.91 -3.58
N PHE A 18 -16.28 -56.08 -2.67
CA PHE A 18 -17.34 -56.28 -1.64
C PHE A 18 -16.95 -56.86 -0.26
N THR A 19 -17.22 -56.09 0.80
CA THR A 19 -18.53 -56.14 1.48
C THR A 19 -18.62 -55.14 2.64
N SER A 20 -19.79 -54.50 2.72
CA SER A 20 -20.29 -53.74 3.85
C SER A 20 -20.61 -54.64 5.05
N LYS A 21 -20.30 -54.20 6.27
CA LYS A 21 -21.06 -54.57 7.47
C LYS A 21 -21.22 -53.37 8.40
N TYR A 22 -22.48 -52.99 8.56
CA TYR A 22 -22.98 -52.21 9.69
C TYR A 22 -22.85 -53.03 10.97
N THR A 23 -22.43 -52.40 12.06
CA THR A 23 -22.81 -52.78 13.43
C THR A 23 -22.94 -51.53 14.29
N ASN A 24 -24.15 -51.33 14.81
CA ASN A 24 -24.45 -50.44 15.93
C ASN A 24 -23.79 -50.98 17.21
N SER A 25 -23.21 -50.10 18.02
CA SER A 25 -23.23 -50.26 19.48
C SER A 25 -23.18 -48.90 20.18
N LEU A 26 -24.29 -48.56 20.83
CA LEU A 26 -24.36 -47.68 21.99
C LEU A 26 -23.48 -48.25 23.12
N PHE A 27 -22.88 -47.39 23.96
CA PHE A 27 -22.68 -47.49 25.42
C PHE A 27 -21.66 -46.41 25.85
N PHE A 28 -22.12 -45.30 26.44
CA PHE A 28 -22.23 -45.02 27.88
C PHE A 28 -20.96 -44.46 28.54
N PHE A 29 -21.15 -43.29 29.16
CA PHE A 29 -20.26 -42.62 30.10
C PHE A 29 -19.81 -43.58 31.22
N ASN A 30 -18.54 -43.49 31.61
CA ASN A 30 -18.21 -43.61 33.03
C ASN A 30 -16.94 -42.83 33.39
N SER A 31 -17.04 -42.13 34.52
CA SER A 31 -15.97 -41.38 35.17
C SER A 31 -14.99 -42.32 35.84
N TYR A 32 -13.71 -41.93 35.90
CA TYR A 32 -12.83 -42.34 36.99
C TYR A 32 -11.94 -41.17 37.44
N ARG A 33 -11.98 -40.95 38.76
CA ARG A 33 -11.16 -40.05 39.57
C ARG A 33 -9.74 -40.60 39.77
N ASP A 34 -8.87 -39.64 40.10
CA ASP A 34 -7.70 -39.70 40.98
C ASP A 34 -6.51 -40.58 40.58
N SER A 35 -5.40 -39.92 40.22
CA SER A 35 -4.16 -40.06 40.97
C SER A 35 -3.29 -38.81 40.84
N SER A 36 -3.09 -38.17 41.98
CA SER A 36 -2.18 -37.05 42.24
C SER A 36 -0.73 -37.51 42.31
N LEU A 37 0.18 -36.83 41.62
CA LEU A 37 1.62 -36.85 41.93
C LEU A 37 2.15 -35.42 41.96
N ASN A 38 2.36 -34.95 43.19
CA ASN A 38 3.09 -33.72 43.52
C ASN A 38 4.57 -33.91 43.15
N TYR A 39 5.16 -32.95 42.43
CA TYR A 39 6.57 -32.66 42.58
C TYR A 39 6.80 -31.16 42.71
N VAL A 40 7.33 -30.82 43.88
CA VAL A 40 7.79 -29.52 44.33
C VAL A 40 9.19 -29.27 43.74
N MET A 41 9.44 -28.10 43.15
CA MET A 41 10.77 -27.51 43.16
C MET A 41 10.70 -26.01 43.44
N LYS A 42 11.32 -25.62 44.55
CA LYS A 42 11.66 -24.25 44.91
C LYS A 42 13.01 -23.86 44.26
N PRO A 43 13.29 -22.55 44.11
CA PRO A 43 14.38 -22.03 43.31
C PRO A 43 15.70 -21.90 44.10
N LEU A 44 16.84 -22.03 43.43
CA LEU A 44 18.13 -21.59 43.96
C LEU A 44 18.66 -20.39 43.17
N ALA A 45 19.02 -19.37 43.93
CA ALA A 45 19.77 -18.21 43.51
C ALA A 45 21.28 -18.42 43.70
N SER A 46 22.02 -17.49 43.08
CA SER A 46 23.31 -16.91 43.46
C SER A 46 24.65 -17.47 42.92
N THR A 47 25.33 -16.55 42.23
CA THR A 47 26.73 -16.09 42.39
C THR A 47 27.88 -16.80 41.65
N SER A 48 28.32 -16.14 40.58
CA SER A 48 29.66 -15.58 40.33
C SER A 48 30.88 -16.22 41.00
N SER A 49 31.82 -16.71 40.18
CA SER A 49 33.25 -16.33 40.26
C SER A 49 34.06 -16.85 39.06
N SER A 50 35.09 -16.07 38.76
CA SER A 50 35.99 -16.02 37.60
C SER A 50 37.18 -16.97 37.62
N SER A 51 37.60 -17.46 36.43
CA SER A 51 39.01 -17.68 36.02
C SER A 51 39.03 -18.02 34.51
N LEU A 52 39.53 -17.14 33.63
CA LEU A 52 40.93 -16.98 33.16
C LEU A 52 41.58 -18.27 32.61
N PHE A 53 41.42 -18.48 31.29
CA PHE A 53 42.44 -19.12 30.44
C PHE A 53 42.45 -18.42 29.06
N SER A 54 43.57 -17.76 28.78
CA SER A 54 44.05 -17.31 27.46
C SER A 54 44.67 -18.53 26.74
N SER A 55 44.68 -18.76 25.43
CA SER A 55 44.79 -17.90 24.23
C SER A 55 44.53 -18.79 22.96
N PRO A 56 44.91 -18.42 21.71
CA PRO A 56 44.14 -17.58 20.79
C PRO A 56 43.81 -18.30 19.46
N PHE A 57 42.59 -18.12 18.93
CA PHE A 57 42.35 -18.26 17.49
C PHE A 57 41.77 -16.97 16.94
N GLN A 58 42.62 -16.27 16.20
CA GLN A 58 42.28 -15.11 15.39
C GLN A 58 41.27 -15.54 14.32
N CYS A 59 40.06 -14.99 14.38
CA CYS A 59 39.18 -14.94 13.23
C CYS A 59 38.58 -13.53 13.18
N SER A 60 39.12 -12.74 12.25
CA SER A 60 38.77 -11.36 11.99
C SER A 60 37.30 -11.23 11.64
N ARG A 61 36.46 -10.77 12.58
CA ARG A 61 35.11 -10.27 12.29
C ARG A 61 35.19 -8.76 12.10
N PRO A 62 34.66 -8.19 11.01
CA PRO A 62 34.55 -6.76 10.90
C PRO A 62 33.54 -6.26 11.94
N LEU A 63 33.97 -5.28 12.71
CA LEU A 63 33.15 -4.53 13.66
C LEU A 63 32.07 -3.79 12.85
N VAL A 64 30.90 -4.41 12.66
CA VAL A 64 29.74 -3.71 12.09
C VAL A 64 29.33 -2.67 13.11
N ARG A 65 29.74 -1.42 12.88
CA ARG A 65 29.13 -0.26 13.53
C ARG A 65 27.64 -0.33 13.23
N LEU A 66 26.84 -0.68 14.25
CA LEU A 66 25.42 -0.39 14.27
C LEU A 66 25.28 1.14 14.22
N THR A 67 25.18 1.68 13.01
CA THR A 67 24.72 3.04 12.78
C THR A 67 23.27 3.09 13.22
N ARG A 68 23.05 3.54 14.45
CA ARG A 68 21.74 3.93 14.92
C ARG A 68 21.26 5.04 13.99
N VAL A 69 20.22 4.77 13.21
CA VAL A 69 19.58 5.78 12.38
C VAL A 69 18.96 6.80 13.33
N THR A 70 19.56 7.98 13.41
CA THR A 70 18.96 9.13 14.06
C THR A 70 17.71 9.50 13.26
N THR A 71 16.54 9.41 13.89
CA THR A 71 15.34 10.09 13.42
C THR A 71 15.51 11.58 13.69
N ALA A 72 16.29 12.24 12.85
CA ALA A 72 16.37 13.70 12.89
C ALA A 72 14.94 14.23 12.66
N PRO A 73 14.49 15.24 13.42
CA PRO A 73 13.26 15.95 13.08
C PRO A 73 13.37 16.40 11.62
N VAL A 74 12.32 16.19 10.83
CA VAL A 74 12.24 16.76 9.49
C VAL A 74 12.26 18.28 9.69
N GLU A 75 13.36 18.92 9.37
CA GLU A 75 13.44 20.38 9.31
C GLU A 75 12.50 20.83 8.18
N PHE A 76 11.38 21.40 8.59
CA PHE A 76 10.40 21.99 7.69
C PHE A 76 11.01 23.26 7.10
N VAL A 77 11.26 23.25 5.78
CA VAL A 77 11.63 24.46 5.04
C VAL A 77 10.34 25.25 4.83
N PRO A 78 10.24 26.50 5.31
CA PRO A 78 9.05 27.31 5.11
C PRO A 78 8.82 27.57 3.60
N PRO A 79 7.56 27.54 3.13
CA PRO A 79 7.25 27.85 1.74
C PRO A 79 7.72 29.26 1.36
N ALA A 80 8.18 29.41 0.12
CA ALA A 80 8.58 30.71 -0.41
C ALA A 80 7.43 31.72 -0.30
N PRO A 81 7.71 32.99 0.05
CA PRO A 81 6.71 33.95 0.52
C PRO A 81 5.64 34.42 -0.50
N ASP A 82 5.60 33.89 -1.73
CA ASP A 82 4.82 34.48 -2.83
C ASP A 82 3.79 33.53 -3.51
N PHE A 83 3.67 32.25 -3.14
CA PHE A 83 2.70 31.34 -3.78
C PHE A 83 1.34 31.35 -3.06
N ASP A 84 0.31 31.91 -3.71
CA ASP A 84 -1.06 31.92 -3.20
C ASP A 84 -1.78 30.58 -3.47
N PHE A 85 -1.65 29.65 -2.52
CA PHE A 85 -2.33 28.36 -2.54
C PHE A 85 -3.85 28.50 -2.73
N HIS A 86 -4.50 29.47 -2.08
CA HIS A 86 -5.95 29.60 -2.11
C HIS A 86 -6.46 30.00 -3.49
N LYS A 87 -5.78 30.95 -4.14
CA LYS A 87 -6.09 31.35 -5.52
C LYS A 87 -5.92 30.19 -6.49
N GLU A 88 -4.85 29.41 -6.34
CA GLU A 88 -4.61 28.26 -7.21
C GLU A 88 -5.64 27.14 -7.00
N ILE A 89 -5.96 26.80 -5.75
CA ILE A 89 -7.00 25.83 -5.41
C ILE A 89 -8.34 26.27 -6.02
N ALA A 90 -8.71 27.55 -5.91
CA ALA A 90 -9.95 28.07 -6.47
C ALA A 90 -10.00 27.92 -8.00
N ARG A 91 -8.91 28.25 -8.70
CA ARG A 91 -8.80 28.08 -10.16
C ARG A 91 -8.95 26.62 -10.57
N LEU A 92 -8.25 25.71 -9.90
CA LEU A 92 -8.31 24.28 -10.20
C LEU A 92 -9.69 23.68 -9.89
N LYS A 93 -10.37 24.13 -8.83
CA LYS A 93 -11.74 23.70 -8.52
C LYS A 93 -12.75 24.13 -9.59
N ASP A 94 -12.63 25.35 -10.11
CA ASP A 94 -13.45 25.82 -11.24
C ASP A 94 -13.18 24.97 -12.51
N LEU A 95 -11.92 24.73 -12.84
CA LEU A 95 -11.54 23.85 -13.95
C LEU A 95 -12.08 22.43 -13.78
N LYS A 96 -11.93 21.83 -12.58
CA LYS A 96 -12.46 20.51 -12.25
C LYS A 96 -13.98 20.47 -12.45
N SER A 97 -14.71 21.46 -11.95
CA SER A 97 -16.16 21.52 -12.11
C SER A 97 -16.58 21.56 -13.60
N LYS A 98 -15.86 22.29 -14.44
CA LYS A 98 -16.09 22.30 -15.90
C LYS A 98 -15.79 20.94 -16.54
N LEU A 99 -14.72 20.27 -16.11
CA LEU A 99 -14.35 18.93 -16.59
C LEU A 99 -15.37 17.87 -16.17
N ASP A 100 -15.89 17.94 -14.95
CA ASP A 100 -16.90 17.00 -14.42
C ASP A 100 -18.23 17.09 -15.21
N ASN A 101 -18.53 18.26 -15.79
CA ASN A 101 -19.71 18.47 -16.63
C ASN A 101 -19.57 17.95 -18.07
N CYS A 102 -18.37 17.47 -18.45
CA CYS A 102 -18.13 16.94 -19.79
C CYS A 102 -18.54 15.47 -19.91
N THR A 103 -19.23 15.10 -21.00
CA THR A 103 -19.72 13.73 -21.22
C THR A 103 -18.75 12.84 -22.00
N ASN A 104 -17.79 13.44 -22.71
CA ASN A 104 -16.87 12.73 -23.58
C ASN A 104 -15.49 13.41 -23.63
N LEU A 105 -14.49 12.67 -24.13
CA LEU A 105 -13.09 13.15 -24.20
C LEU A 105 -12.94 14.42 -25.06
N LYS A 106 -13.71 14.57 -26.15
CA LYS A 106 -13.63 15.77 -27.00
C LYS A 106 -14.04 17.02 -26.23
N ASP A 107 -15.07 16.92 -25.39
CA ASP A 107 -15.51 18.03 -24.53
C ASP A 107 -14.47 18.35 -23.46
N ARG A 108 -13.90 17.32 -22.81
CA ARG A 108 -12.81 17.49 -21.83
C ARG A 108 -11.60 18.19 -22.44
N ILE A 109 -11.22 17.83 -23.68
CA ILE A 109 -10.15 18.50 -24.42
C ILE A 109 -10.50 19.97 -24.71
N ARG A 110 -11.74 20.27 -25.12
CA ARG A 110 -12.17 21.67 -25.34
C ARG A 110 -12.10 22.50 -24.07
N VAL A 111 -12.51 21.94 -22.93
CA VAL A 111 -12.44 22.61 -21.63
C VAL A 111 -10.99 22.82 -21.20
N ILE A 112 -10.13 21.80 -21.29
CA ILE A 112 -8.73 21.94 -20.89
C ILE A 112 -7.97 22.93 -21.77
N ASP A 113 -8.30 23.02 -23.07
CA ASP A 113 -7.71 24.00 -24.00
C ASP A 113 -8.12 25.45 -23.71
N SER A 114 -9.24 25.64 -23.02
CA SER A 114 -9.67 26.96 -22.55
C SER A 114 -8.92 27.42 -21.30
N ASP A 115 -8.19 26.53 -20.61
CA ASP A 115 -7.33 26.92 -19.49
C ASP A 115 -6.18 27.79 -19.98
N SER A 116 -5.97 28.93 -19.32
CA SER A 116 -4.99 29.92 -19.77
C SER A 116 -3.55 29.39 -19.78
N ARG A 117 -3.18 28.48 -18.87
CA ARG A 117 -1.83 27.90 -18.83
C ARG A 117 -1.63 26.91 -19.97
N VAL A 118 -2.62 26.06 -20.20
CA VAL A 118 -2.61 25.12 -21.32
C VAL A 118 -2.54 25.87 -22.64
N ASN A 119 -3.37 26.91 -22.79
CA ASN A 119 -3.38 27.71 -24.00
C ASN A 119 -2.02 28.37 -24.25
N SER A 120 -1.47 29.04 -23.23
CA SER A 120 -0.15 29.67 -23.30
C SER A 120 0.96 28.67 -23.60
N PHE A 121 0.88 27.45 -23.08
CA PHE A 121 1.94 26.45 -23.25
C PHE A 121 1.88 25.77 -24.62
N PHE A 122 0.71 25.40 -25.11
CA PHE A 122 0.56 24.63 -26.36
C PHE A 122 0.39 25.50 -27.61
N TYR A 123 -0.23 26.68 -27.50
CA TYR A 123 -0.65 27.50 -28.65
C TYR A 123 0.06 28.85 -28.77
N SER A 124 0.93 29.21 -27.82
CA SER A 124 1.80 30.39 -27.99
C SER A 124 2.73 30.19 -29.20
N HIS A 125 2.77 31.19 -30.09
CA HIS A 125 3.60 31.19 -31.31
C HIS A 125 5.11 30.98 -31.06
N LYS A 126 5.56 31.06 -29.80
CA LYS A 126 6.95 30.85 -29.38
C LYS A 126 7.26 29.42 -28.91
N ASN A 127 6.25 28.56 -28.71
CA ASN A 127 6.47 27.26 -28.09
C ASN A 127 6.59 26.13 -29.11
N SER A 128 7.77 25.49 -29.14
CA SER A 128 8.13 24.36 -30.01
C SER A 128 7.39 23.06 -29.64
N PHE A 129 6.80 22.98 -28.45
CA PHE A 129 6.27 21.73 -27.88
C PHE A 129 5.11 21.12 -28.67
N SER A 130 4.20 21.93 -29.22
CA SER A 130 3.11 21.39 -30.06
C SER A 130 3.63 20.72 -31.33
N ARG A 131 4.67 21.29 -31.95
CA ARG A 131 5.33 20.70 -33.13
C ARG A 131 6.05 19.40 -32.80
N VAL A 132 6.66 19.33 -31.62
CA VAL A 132 7.28 18.10 -31.12
C VAL A 132 6.21 17.04 -30.85
N LEU A 133 5.09 17.37 -30.22
CA LEU A 133 4.02 16.39 -29.97
C LEU A 133 3.39 15.85 -31.26
N ASP A 134 3.26 16.69 -32.29
CA ASP A 134 2.73 16.28 -33.59
C ASP A 134 3.61 15.20 -34.27
N THR A 135 4.92 15.14 -33.96
CA THR A 135 5.82 14.09 -34.48
C THR A 135 5.77 12.80 -33.67
N LEU A 136 5.22 12.82 -32.45
CA LEU A 136 5.26 11.70 -31.51
C LEU A 136 4.07 10.73 -31.60
N HIS A 137 3.16 10.95 -32.56
CA HIS A 137 1.98 10.12 -32.81
C HIS A 137 1.21 9.76 -31.52
N LEU A 138 1.03 10.74 -30.62
CA LEU A 138 0.25 10.56 -29.40
C LEU A 138 -1.25 10.51 -29.72
N ASP A 139 -1.98 9.67 -29.00
CA ASP A 139 -3.43 9.66 -29.13
C ASP A 139 -4.08 10.86 -28.41
N LYS A 140 -5.39 11.07 -28.65
CA LYS A 140 -6.12 12.21 -28.07
C LYS A 140 -6.17 12.16 -26.53
N TYR A 141 -6.16 10.98 -25.94
CA TYR A 141 -6.19 10.81 -24.49
C TYR A 141 -4.82 11.10 -23.88
N GLU A 142 -3.74 10.63 -24.51
CA GLU A 142 -2.36 10.97 -24.12
C GLU A 142 -2.12 12.48 -24.15
N VAL A 143 -2.57 13.17 -25.21
CA VAL A 143 -2.49 14.64 -25.30
C VAL A 143 -3.33 15.31 -24.19
N PHE A 144 -4.51 14.76 -23.88
CA PHE A 144 -5.34 15.26 -22.77
C PHE A 144 -4.61 15.15 -21.42
N LEU A 145 -3.94 14.02 -21.15
CA LEU A 145 -3.18 13.83 -19.91
C LEU A 145 -2.04 14.86 -19.77
N LEU A 146 -1.28 15.11 -20.83
CA LEU A 146 -0.24 16.13 -20.83
C LEU A 146 -0.81 17.53 -20.56
N LYS A 147 -1.96 17.86 -21.16
CA LYS A 147 -2.66 19.12 -20.90
C LYS A 147 -3.13 19.23 -19.45
N CYS A 148 -3.58 18.15 -18.82
CA CYS A 148 -3.91 18.14 -17.38
C CYS A 148 -2.69 18.44 -16.50
N VAL A 149 -1.51 17.90 -16.84
CA VAL A 149 -0.26 18.19 -16.10
C VAL A 149 0.09 19.69 -16.20
N VAL A 150 -0.01 20.30 -17.38
CA VAL A 150 0.18 21.76 -17.56
C VAL A 150 -0.88 22.56 -16.79
N ALA A 151 -2.14 22.17 -16.90
CA ALA A 151 -3.23 22.84 -16.20
C ALA A 151 -3.05 22.76 -14.68
N ALA A 152 -2.49 21.67 -14.16
CA ALA A 152 -2.09 21.50 -12.75
C ALA A 152 -0.87 22.34 -12.36
N GLY A 153 -0.28 23.09 -13.29
CA GLY A 153 0.88 23.95 -13.07
C GLY A 153 2.21 23.22 -13.06
N GLN A 154 2.28 22.02 -13.64
CA GLN A 154 3.43 21.11 -13.55
C GLN A 154 4.21 21.03 -14.87
N GLN A 155 4.19 22.09 -15.67
CA GLN A 155 4.81 22.13 -17.00
C GLN A 155 6.34 21.96 -16.97
N HIS A 156 7.00 22.26 -15.85
CA HIS A 156 8.46 22.08 -15.70
C HIS A 156 8.88 20.61 -15.75
N VAL A 157 7.98 19.66 -15.50
CA VAL A 157 8.26 18.22 -15.61
C VAL A 157 8.65 17.82 -17.04
N PHE A 158 8.23 18.60 -18.05
CA PHE A 158 8.64 18.42 -19.44
C PHE A 158 10.07 18.92 -19.73
N GLY A 159 10.69 19.61 -18.77
CA GLY A 159 12.06 20.10 -18.83
C GLY A 159 12.31 21.22 -19.85
N ASP A 160 13.60 21.59 -19.99
CA ASP A 160 14.05 22.66 -20.88
C ASP A 160 13.95 22.34 -22.37
N VAL A 161 13.47 21.15 -22.74
CA VAL A 161 13.05 20.82 -24.13
C VAL A 161 12.07 21.88 -24.68
N CYS A 162 11.38 22.59 -23.77
CA CYS A 162 10.46 23.69 -24.09
C CYS A 162 11.08 25.11 -24.06
N THR A 163 12.30 25.28 -23.54
CA THR A 163 12.94 26.60 -23.27
C THR A 163 14.32 26.78 -23.90
N GLU A 164 15.05 25.70 -24.25
CA GLU A 164 16.41 25.74 -24.81
C GLU A 164 16.49 26.13 -26.30
N PHE A 165 15.37 26.48 -26.94
CA PHE A 165 15.39 26.92 -28.35
C PHE A 165 15.60 28.43 -28.54
N ASP A 166 15.57 29.24 -27.47
CA ASP A 166 15.51 30.70 -27.59
C ASP A 166 16.71 31.49 -27.03
N THR A 167 17.74 30.86 -26.43
CA THR A 167 18.94 31.58 -25.96
C THR A 167 20.22 31.05 -26.59
N THR A 168 20.64 31.74 -27.66
CA THR A 168 21.98 31.68 -28.26
C THR A 168 22.40 30.30 -28.82
N ARG A 169 21.89 30.00 -30.02
CA ARG A 169 22.68 29.26 -31.03
C ARG A 169 23.96 30.06 -31.32
N SER A 170 24.99 29.92 -30.47
CA SER A 170 26.33 30.33 -30.87
C SER A 170 26.71 29.44 -32.05
N SER A 171 27.20 30.06 -33.12
CA SER A 171 27.68 29.39 -34.33
C SER A 171 28.66 28.25 -34.03
N LEU A 172 29.37 28.33 -32.92
CA LEU A 172 30.25 27.28 -32.37
C LEU A 172 29.50 26.02 -31.95
N LYS A 173 28.38 26.11 -31.21
CA LYS A 173 27.65 24.93 -30.74
C LYS A 173 27.00 24.17 -31.91
N SER A 174 26.53 24.91 -32.92
CA SER A 174 26.01 24.30 -34.17
C SER A 174 27.11 23.62 -34.99
N ALA A 175 28.33 24.19 -35.02
CA ALA A 175 29.48 23.56 -35.65
C ALA A 175 29.92 22.27 -34.92
N PHE A 176 29.86 22.24 -33.58
CA PHE A 176 30.16 21.03 -32.80
C PHE A 176 29.12 19.93 -33.00
N TYR A 177 27.83 20.24 -33.09
CA TYR A 177 26.81 19.25 -33.40
C TYR A 177 26.90 18.75 -34.86
N ALA A 178 27.23 19.61 -35.83
CA ALA A 178 27.49 19.18 -37.20
C ALA A 178 28.73 18.27 -37.30
N LEU A 179 29.76 18.51 -36.48
CA LEU A 179 30.93 17.64 -36.34
C LEU A 179 30.57 16.31 -35.67
N ALA A 180 29.78 16.33 -34.60
CA ALA A 180 29.29 15.11 -33.96
C ALA A 180 28.41 14.28 -34.90
N GLU A 181 27.54 14.93 -35.68
CA GLU A 181 26.70 14.27 -36.68
C GLU A 181 27.52 13.70 -37.84
N MET A 182 28.62 14.35 -38.25
CA MET A 182 29.58 13.77 -39.21
C MET A 182 30.36 12.58 -38.65
N ILE A 183 30.65 12.57 -37.34
CA ILE A 183 31.34 11.47 -36.66
C ILE A 183 30.40 10.27 -36.49
N ASP A 184 29.14 10.50 -36.09
CA ASP A 184 28.12 9.46 -35.96
C ASP A 184 27.71 8.85 -37.32
N ASN A 185 27.75 9.62 -38.41
CA ASN A 185 27.51 9.12 -39.76
C ASN A 185 28.71 8.33 -40.35
N TRP A 186 29.87 8.31 -39.67
CA TRP A 186 31.03 7.51 -40.11
C TRP A 186 30.96 6.07 -39.59
N ASP A 187 30.19 5.81 -38.53
CA ASP A 187 29.98 4.46 -37.98
C ASP A 187 28.67 3.88 -38.53
N VAL A 188 28.72 3.45 -39.79
CA VAL A 188 27.61 2.75 -40.43
C VAL A 188 27.61 1.29 -39.98
N ASN A 189 26.71 0.96 -39.06
CA ASN A 189 25.98 -0.30 -39.15
C ASN A 189 24.49 -0.09 -38.83
N GLU A 190 23.68 -0.64 -39.71
CA GLU A 190 22.27 -0.34 -39.95
C GLU A 190 21.37 -0.54 -38.72
N GLY A 191 20.67 0.53 -38.34
CA GLY A 191 19.53 0.50 -37.43
C GLY A 191 18.52 1.57 -37.84
N ILE A 192 17.29 1.16 -38.12
CA ILE A 192 16.18 2.00 -38.59
C ILE A 192 15.82 3.02 -37.52
N GLY A 193 16.48 4.18 -37.55
CA GLY A 193 16.13 5.35 -36.75
C GLY A 193 15.02 6.14 -37.44
N LEU A 194 13.95 6.46 -36.71
CA LEU A 194 12.93 7.44 -37.09
C LEU A 194 13.58 8.84 -37.21
N ARG A 195 14.28 9.11 -38.32
CA ARG A 195 14.78 10.44 -38.67
C ARG A 195 13.59 11.34 -39.04
N GLY A 196 13.21 12.23 -38.13
CA GLY A 196 12.39 13.39 -38.46
C GLY A 196 13.15 14.32 -39.42
N VAL A 197 12.57 14.57 -40.60
CA VAL A 197 13.18 15.27 -41.75
C VAL A 197 13.55 16.74 -41.50
N ASN A 198 13.46 17.28 -40.29
CA ASN A 198 13.79 18.68 -40.00
C ASN A 198 14.52 18.94 -38.67
N GLY A 199 15.10 17.93 -38.01
CA GLY A 199 15.85 18.15 -36.76
C GLY A 199 14.99 18.54 -35.55
N TYR A 200 13.67 18.30 -35.62
CA TYR A 200 12.69 18.57 -34.55
C TYR A 200 12.16 17.24 -33.96
N GLY A 201 13.00 16.49 -33.25
CA GLY A 201 12.61 15.22 -32.63
C GLY A 201 13.21 15.07 -31.23
N LEU A 202 12.46 14.40 -30.35
CA LEU A 202 13.01 13.92 -29.07
C LEU A 202 14.08 12.86 -29.34
N GLY A 203 15.12 12.82 -28.51
CA GLY A 203 16.02 11.68 -28.48
C GLY A 203 15.29 10.39 -28.10
N ILE A 204 15.85 9.23 -28.46
CA ILE A 204 15.25 7.91 -28.14
C ILE A 204 15.00 7.79 -26.63
N GLU A 205 15.96 8.18 -25.79
CA GLU A 205 15.84 8.14 -24.33
C GLU A 205 14.72 9.05 -23.79
N GLU A 206 14.54 10.22 -24.39
CA GLU A 206 13.49 11.17 -24.00
C GLU A 206 12.10 10.68 -24.42
N PHE A 207 12.01 10.04 -25.60
CA PHE A 207 10.78 9.39 -26.05
C PHE A 207 10.37 8.25 -25.12
N GLU A 208 11.32 7.40 -24.72
CA GLU A 208 11.08 6.35 -23.73
C GLU A 208 10.67 6.93 -22.36
N ALA A 209 11.32 8.02 -21.93
CA ALA A 209 10.95 8.73 -20.72
C ALA A 209 9.52 9.30 -20.79
N LEU A 210 9.14 9.93 -21.92
CA LEU A 210 7.78 10.42 -22.15
C LEU A 210 6.75 9.29 -22.10
N ARG A 211 7.02 8.14 -22.75
CA ARG A 211 6.12 6.98 -22.70
C ARG A 211 5.97 6.43 -21.29
N SER A 212 7.06 6.39 -20.52
CA SER A 212 7.03 6.02 -19.10
C SER A 212 6.21 7.02 -18.27
N MET A 213 6.40 8.33 -18.49
CA MET A 213 5.61 9.38 -17.84
C MET A 213 4.12 9.27 -18.16
N LEU A 214 3.77 9.06 -19.43
CA LEU A 214 2.40 8.90 -19.89
C LEU A 214 1.71 7.73 -19.17
N LYS A 215 2.41 6.61 -18.98
CA LYS A 215 1.91 5.49 -18.18
C LYS A 215 1.62 5.90 -16.74
N ILE A 216 2.55 6.59 -16.08
CA ILE A 216 2.40 7.05 -14.70
C ILE A 216 1.20 8.00 -14.56
N ILE A 217 1.10 9.04 -15.40
CA ILE A 217 0.01 10.02 -15.29
C ILE A 217 -1.34 9.45 -15.71
N ALA A 218 -1.37 8.45 -16.62
CA ALA A 218 -2.59 7.71 -16.93
C ALA A 218 -3.09 6.89 -15.74
N GLU A 219 -2.17 6.26 -15.00
CA GLU A 219 -2.48 5.55 -13.75
C GLU A 219 -3.01 6.51 -12.68
N VAL A 220 -2.41 7.70 -12.53
CA VAL A 220 -2.90 8.74 -11.61
C VAL A 220 -4.30 9.23 -12.01
N GLU A 221 -4.51 9.55 -13.28
CA GLU A 221 -5.83 10.00 -13.79
C GLU A 221 -6.92 8.96 -13.52
N ARG A 222 -6.63 7.68 -13.81
CA ARG A 222 -7.58 6.58 -13.60
C ARG A 222 -7.79 6.25 -12.12
N PHE A 223 -6.72 6.25 -11.33
CA PHE A 223 -6.80 5.88 -9.92
C PHE A 223 -7.40 7.00 -9.06
N TYR A 224 -7.22 8.27 -9.41
CA TYR A 224 -7.81 9.40 -8.66
C TYR A 224 -9.04 10.00 -9.35
N ASP A 225 -9.63 9.28 -10.30
CA ASP A 225 -10.88 9.65 -10.99
C ASP A 225 -11.98 10.13 -10.03
N CYS A 226 -12.17 9.45 -8.90
CA CYS A 226 -13.18 9.78 -7.90
C CYS A 226 -12.99 11.16 -7.23
N ILE A 227 -11.79 11.74 -7.30
CA ILE A 227 -11.50 13.09 -6.84
C ILE A 227 -11.24 14.07 -7.99
N GLY A 228 -11.35 13.64 -9.25
CA GLY A 228 -11.11 14.47 -10.44
C GLY A 228 -9.78 14.21 -11.16
N GLY A 229 -9.20 13.03 -11.00
CA GLY A 229 -7.99 12.61 -11.71
C GLY A 229 -6.77 13.44 -11.32
N ILE A 230 -5.92 13.80 -12.29
CA ILE A 230 -4.69 14.59 -12.08
C ILE A 230 -5.01 15.96 -11.46
N ILE A 231 -6.06 16.63 -11.94
CA ILE A 231 -6.48 17.95 -11.43
C ILE A 231 -6.98 17.82 -9.97
N GLY A 232 -7.79 16.79 -9.72
CA GLY A 232 -8.26 16.44 -8.38
C GLY A 232 -7.12 16.18 -7.40
N TYR A 233 -6.16 15.35 -7.82
CA TYR A 233 -4.96 15.05 -7.06
C TYR A 233 -4.21 16.32 -6.67
N GLN A 234 -3.97 17.23 -7.62
CA GLN A 234 -3.26 18.48 -7.35
C GLN A 234 -4.04 19.39 -6.37
N ILE A 235 -5.38 19.46 -6.50
CA ILE A 235 -6.21 20.23 -5.55
C ILE A 235 -6.00 19.72 -4.13
N ILE A 236 -6.08 18.40 -3.91
CA ILE A 236 -5.92 17.79 -2.59
C ILE A 236 -4.52 18.06 -2.03
N VAL A 237 -3.47 17.93 -2.86
CA VAL A 237 -2.09 18.28 -2.45
C VAL A 237 -2.01 19.72 -1.96
N LEU A 238 -2.51 20.67 -2.74
CA LEU A 238 -2.44 22.09 -2.37
C LEU A 238 -3.29 22.41 -1.14
N GLU A 239 -4.43 21.75 -0.96
CA GLU A 239 -5.25 21.88 0.26
C GLU A 239 -4.52 21.38 1.50
N LEU A 240 -3.78 20.26 1.40
CA LEU A 240 -2.97 19.73 2.49
C LEU A 240 -1.80 20.67 2.83
N LEU A 241 -1.10 21.20 1.82
CA LEU A 241 -0.01 22.17 2.01
C LEU A 241 -0.48 23.51 2.58
N ALA A 242 -1.64 23.99 2.15
CA ALA A 242 -2.24 25.20 2.71
C ALA A 242 -2.55 24.99 4.20
N GLN A 243 -3.12 23.84 4.58
CA GLN A 243 -3.44 23.54 5.98
C GLN A 243 -2.18 23.44 6.86
N SER A 244 -1.12 22.80 6.39
CA SER A 244 0.12 22.66 7.17
C SER A 244 0.85 23.99 7.40
N THR A 245 0.72 24.95 6.49
CA THR A 245 1.35 26.28 6.59
C THR A 245 0.74 27.15 7.69
N PHE A 246 -0.54 26.94 8.04
CA PHE A 246 -1.22 27.69 9.12
C PHE A 246 -0.96 27.14 10.54
N GLU A 247 -0.24 26.01 10.70
CA GLU A 247 -0.14 25.30 11.98
C GLU A 247 1.03 25.69 12.93
N ARG A 248 1.79 26.81 12.74
CA ARG A 248 2.68 27.38 13.80
C ARG A 248 2.87 28.91 13.72
N PRO A 249 3.09 29.65 14.86
CA PRO A 249 3.71 29.18 16.12
C PRO A 249 2.99 29.54 17.47
N CYS A 250 3.36 28.76 18.51
CA CYS A 250 3.32 29.06 19.96
C CYS A 250 2.00 28.96 20.77
N LEU A 251 2.11 28.22 21.89
CA LEU A 251 1.47 28.43 23.21
C LEU A 251 0.30 29.42 23.25
N SER A 252 -0.82 29.09 22.63
CA SER A 252 -2.11 29.68 22.96
C SER A 252 -3.22 28.73 22.54
N HIS A 253 -4.01 28.33 23.52
CA HIS A 253 -5.32 27.74 23.29
C HIS A 253 -6.13 28.70 22.41
N ASN A 254 -6.80 28.15 21.40
CA ASN A 254 -7.83 28.77 20.54
C ASN A 254 -7.33 29.29 19.18
N SER A 255 -7.21 28.40 18.19
CA SER A 255 -7.52 28.74 16.78
C SER A 255 -7.53 27.57 15.77
N ASN A 256 -7.57 26.29 16.18
CA ASN A 256 -7.81 25.20 15.21
C ASN A 256 -9.31 24.99 14.99
N ASN A 257 -9.92 25.72 14.06
CA ASN A 257 -11.37 25.71 13.88
C ASN A 257 -11.91 24.85 12.74
N SER A 258 -11.17 24.29 11.76
CA SER A 258 -11.84 23.51 10.68
C SER A 258 -12.05 22.03 11.01
N LEU A 259 -10.99 21.27 11.35
CA LEU A 259 -11.13 19.84 11.72
C LEU A 259 -11.68 19.61 13.13
N LYS A 260 -11.39 20.54 14.05
CA LYS A 260 -11.83 20.51 15.44
C LYS A 260 -13.30 20.92 15.63
N ARG A 261 -13.93 21.59 14.65
CA ARG A 261 -15.36 21.97 14.74
C ARG A 261 -16.30 20.77 14.69
N ASP A 262 -15.87 19.66 14.10
CA ASP A 262 -16.71 18.48 13.94
C ASP A 262 -16.47 17.42 15.01
N ILE A 263 -15.30 17.40 15.66
CA ILE A 263 -14.96 16.44 16.72
C ILE A 263 -15.36 17.04 18.06
N ALA A 264 -16.39 16.46 18.67
CA ALA A 264 -16.88 16.89 19.96
C ALA A 264 -16.07 16.29 21.11
N ASP A 265 -15.70 15.00 21.01
CA ASP A 265 -14.92 14.32 22.04
C ASP A 265 -14.19 13.08 21.50
N ILE A 266 -13.16 12.64 22.24
CA ILE A 266 -12.33 11.47 21.92
C ILE A 266 -12.29 10.55 23.15
N HIS A 267 -12.78 9.32 22.97
CA HIS A 267 -12.91 8.34 24.04
C HIS A 267 -12.07 7.09 23.76
N PRO A 268 -11.63 6.36 24.80
CA PRO A 268 -11.16 5.01 24.62
C PRO A 268 -12.28 4.12 24.07
N PRO A 269 -12.03 3.30 23.04
CA PRO A 269 -13.02 2.38 22.54
C PRO A 269 -13.30 1.31 23.61
N ASN A 270 -14.55 0.85 23.69
CA ASN A 270 -14.86 -0.31 24.51
C ASN A 270 -14.23 -1.55 23.86
N VAL A 271 -13.18 -2.08 24.48
CA VAL A 271 -12.40 -3.20 23.96
C VAL A 271 -12.70 -4.49 24.72
N LEU A 272 -12.75 -5.59 23.97
CA LEU A 272 -12.73 -6.92 24.54
C LEU A 272 -11.27 -7.34 24.76
N ASP A 273 -10.89 -7.55 26.02
CA ASP A 273 -9.59 -8.09 26.39
C ASP A 273 -9.65 -9.62 26.48
N LEU A 274 -9.08 -10.30 25.46
CA LEU A 274 -9.03 -11.76 25.38
C LEU A 274 -8.18 -12.40 26.49
N SER A 275 -7.33 -11.63 27.19
CA SER A 275 -6.51 -12.15 28.28
C SER A 275 -7.27 -12.30 29.61
N GLN A 276 -8.41 -11.60 29.76
CA GLN A 276 -9.23 -11.66 30.99
C GLN A 276 -10.14 -12.89 31.02
N ASP A 277 -10.56 -13.38 29.85
CA ASP A 277 -11.46 -14.52 29.72
C ASP A 277 -10.89 -15.53 28.70
N LEU A 278 -10.07 -16.44 29.21
CA LEU A 278 -9.40 -17.47 28.40
C LEU A 278 -10.38 -18.47 27.79
N GLU A 279 -11.52 -18.73 28.47
CA GLU A 279 -12.55 -19.63 27.97
C GLU A 279 -13.25 -19.00 26.77
N TYR A 280 -13.66 -17.74 26.89
CA TYR A 280 -14.22 -16.98 25.78
C TYR A 280 -13.22 -16.84 24.63
N ALA A 281 -11.94 -16.53 24.92
CA ALA A 281 -10.91 -16.40 23.89
C ALA A 281 -10.73 -17.71 23.11
N SER A 282 -10.71 -18.85 23.81
CA SER A 282 -10.63 -20.17 23.19
C SER A 282 -11.89 -20.46 22.35
N GLN A 283 -13.07 -20.14 22.87
CA GLN A 283 -14.34 -20.32 22.16
C GLN A 283 -14.43 -19.43 20.90
N ALA A 284 -13.96 -18.18 20.99
CA ALA A 284 -13.87 -17.26 19.87
C ALA A 284 -12.89 -17.76 18.80
N ALA A 285 -11.76 -18.34 19.21
CA ALA A 285 -10.82 -18.96 18.29
C ALA A 285 -11.42 -20.18 17.58
N ILE A 286 -12.20 -21.01 18.28
CA ILE A 286 -12.96 -22.12 17.67
C ILE A 286 -13.92 -21.57 16.61
N TRP A 287 -14.67 -20.51 16.88
CA TRP A 287 -15.51 -19.86 15.86
C TRP A 287 -14.70 -19.35 14.67
N GLY A 288 -13.47 -18.89 14.90
CA GLY A 288 -12.54 -18.49 13.85
C GLY A 288 -12.14 -19.65 12.95
N ILE A 289 -11.83 -20.81 13.54
CA ILE A 289 -11.49 -22.01 12.79
C ILE A 289 -12.73 -22.51 12.03
N GLU A 290 -13.90 -22.64 12.69
CA GLU A 290 -15.18 -22.97 12.05
C GLU A 290 -15.49 -22.08 10.85
N GLY A 291 -15.19 -20.79 11.01
CA GLY A 291 -15.42 -19.74 10.04
C GLY A 291 -14.42 -19.70 8.88
N LEU A 292 -13.28 -20.40 8.97
CA LEU A 292 -12.17 -20.30 8.01
C LEU A 292 -12.58 -20.47 6.53
N PRO A 293 -13.50 -21.37 6.15
CA PRO A 293 -13.98 -21.48 4.76
C PRO A 293 -14.67 -20.21 4.23
N ASN A 294 -15.19 -19.36 5.12
CA ASN A 294 -15.82 -18.09 4.78
C ASN A 294 -14.83 -16.92 4.71
N MET A 295 -13.55 -17.16 4.99
CA MET A 295 -12.53 -16.11 5.10
C MET A 295 -11.59 -16.11 3.89
N GLY A 296 -11.15 -14.92 3.49
CA GLY A 296 -9.97 -14.68 2.66
C GLY A 296 -8.86 -13.97 3.45
N GLU A 297 -7.72 -13.74 2.82
CA GLU A 297 -6.58 -13.01 3.40
C GLU A 297 -6.14 -11.88 2.47
N ILE A 298 -5.79 -10.72 3.01
CA ILE A 298 -5.27 -9.57 2.27
C ILE A 298 -3.91 -9.16 2.85
N TYR A 299 -2.86 -9.14 2.03
CA TYR A 299 -1.51 -8.78 2.46
C TYR A 299 -1.01 -7.51 1.76
N PRO A 300 -0.93 -6.36 2.45
CA PRO A 300 -0.22 -5.17 1.97
C PRO A 300 1.30 -5.39 1.97
N LEU A 301 1.87 -5.67 0.80
CA LEU A 301 3.31 -5.93 0.57
C LEU A 301 4.01 -4.84 -0.27
N GLY A 302 3.41 -3.66 -0.44
CA GLY A 302 3.97 -2.60 -1.30
C GLY A 302 5.22 -1.88 -0.78
N GLY A 303 5.79 -2.31 0.36
CA GLY A 303 6.96 -1.69 0.99
C GLY A 303 8.27 -2.41 0.71
N SER A 304 9.36 -1.65 0.62
CA SER A 304 10.74 -2.15 0.59
C SER A 304 11.32 -2.29 2.00
N ALA A 305 12.37 -3.10 2.14
CA ALA A 305 13.10 -3.29 3.39
C ALA A 305 14.32 -2.36 3.53
N ASP A 306 14.22 -1.12 3.03
CA ASP A 306 15.29 -0.12 3.03
C ASP A 306 15.90 0.07 4.43
N ARG A 307 15.04 0.24 5.44
CA ARG A 307 15.44 0.46 6.84
C ARG A 307 16.14 -0.75 7.47
N LEU A 308 15.96 -1.93 6.89
CA LEU A 308 16.59 -3.17 7.33
C LEU A 308 17.86 -3.49 6.53
N GLY A 309 18.20 -2.67 5.53
CA GLY A 309 19.37 -2.87 4.67
C GLY A 309 19.28 -4.12 3.79
N LEU A 310 18.08 -4.61 3.50
CA LEU A 310 17.90 -5.77 2.62
C LEU A 310 18.00 -5.33 1.16
N VAL A 311 19.08 -5.74 0.51
CA VAL A 311 19.40 -5.40 -0.89
C VAL A 311 19.68 -6.65 -1.71
N ASP A 312 19.41 -6.57 -3.01
CA ASP A 312 19.83 -7.56 -3.98
C ASP A 312 21.35 -7.50 -4.17
N SER A 313 22.00 -8.66 -4.13
CA SER A 313 23.47 -8.72 -4.17
C SER A 313 24.07 -8.31 -5.52
N ASN A 314 23.29 -8.41 -6.61
CA ASN A 314 23.78 -8.16 -7.96
C ASN A 314 23.57 -6.69 -8.37
N SER A 315 22.38 -6.17 -8.11
CA SER A 315 21.96 -4.81 -8.49
C SER A 315 22.20 -3.77 -7.40
N GLY A 316 22.29 -4.19 -6.13
CA GLY A 316 22.34 -3.27 -4.98
C GLY A 316 21.00 -2.59 -4.66
N GLU A 317 19.94 -2.88 -5.43
CA GLU A 317 18.61 -2.32 -5.19
C GLU A 317 17.97 -2.93 -3.94
N CYS A 318 17.17 -2.15 -3.21
CA CYS A 318 16.49 -2.64 -2.02
C CYS A 318 15.37 -3.62 -2.38
N LEU A 319 15.32 -4.75 -1.68
CA LEU A 319 14.31 -5.79 -1.91
C LEU A 319 13.02 -5.53 -1.11
N PRO A 320 11.88 -6.12 -1.53
CA PRO A 320 10.65 -6.15 -0.76
C PRO A 320 10.84 -6.70 0.65
N ALA A 321 10.15 -6.12 1.63
CA ALA A 321 10.14 -6.66 2.99
C ALA A 321 9.64 -8.11 3.05
N ALA A 322 8.75 -8.49 2.12
CA ALA A 322 8.27 -9.86 1.93
C ALA A 322 9.39 -10.90 1.76
N MET A 323 10.55 -10.50 1.23
CA MET A 323 11.71 -11.37 0.97
C MET A 323 12.68 -11.47 2.15
N LEU A 324 12.48 -10.69 3.22
CA LEU A 324 13.37 -10.70 4.37
C LEU A 324 13.47 -12.12 4.97
N PRO A 325 14.69 -12.68 5.13
CA PRO A 325 14.86 -13.97 5.77
C PRO A 325 14.56 -13.92 7.26
N TYR A 326 13.69 -14.80 7.73
CA TYR A 326 13.36 -15.02 9.14
C TYR A 326 13.25 -16.53 9.39
N CYS A 327 14.05 -17.04 10.34
CA CYS A 327 14.12 -18.48 10.66
C CYS A 327 14.31 -19.40 9.43
N GLY A 328 15.16 -18.96 8.48
CA GLY A 328 15.51 -19.74 7.28
C GLY A 328 14.50 -19.70 6.13
N ARG A 329 13.46 -18.85 6.21
CA ARG A 329 12.43 -18.66 5.18
C ARG A 329 12.17 -17.17 4.96
N THR A 330 11.52 -16.80 3.87
CA THR A 330 11.08 -15.40 3.69
C THR A 330 9.90 -15.08 4.59
N LEU A 331 9.68 -13.80 4.92
CA LEU A 331 8.50 -13.38 5.69
C LEU A 331 7.19 -13.75 4.99
N LEU A 332 7.12 -13.65 3.66
CA LEU A 332 5.94 -14.07 2.90
C LEU A 332 5.70 -15.57 3.02
N GLU A 333 6.74 -16.40 2.95
CA GLU A 333 6.60 -17.83 3.18
C GLU A 333 6.11 -18.12 4.60
N GLY A 334 6.60 -17.39 5.60
CA GLY A 334 6.11 -17.46 6.98
C GLY A 334 4.60 -17.20 7.10
N LEU A 335 4.10 -16.13 6.48
CA LEU A 335 2.66 -15.81 6.45
C LEU A 335 1.82 -16.92 5.83
N ILE A 336 2.25 -17.46 4.68
CA ILE A 336 1.50 -18.49 3.98
C ILE A 336 1.50 -19.81 4.75
N ARG A 337 2.61 -20.15 5.41
CA ARG A 337 2.69 -21.35 6.24
C ARG A 337 1.81 -21.27 7.47
N ASP A 338 1.72 -20.11 8.10
CA ASP A 338 0.77 -19.87 9.18
C ASP A 338 -0.68 -20.08 8.71
N LEU A 339 -1.05 -19.54 7.54
CA LEU A 339 -2.35 -19.81 6.93
C LEU A 339 -2.59 -21.31 6.68
N GLN A 340 -1.61 -22.02 6.13
CA GLN A 340 -1.68 -23.46 5.92
C GLN A 340 -1.82 -24.24 7.24
N ALA A 341 -1.19 -23.78 8.33
CA ALA A 341 -1.34 -24.41 9.64
C ALA A 341 -2.79 -24.28 10.16
N ARG A 342 -3.43 -23.11 9.98
CA ARG A 342 -4.84 -22.91 10.33
C ARG A 342 -5.78 -23.77 9.47
N GLU A 343 -5.50 -23.90 8.18
CA GLU A 343 -6.26 -24.79 7.28
C GLU A 343 -6.11 -26.26 7.64
N TYR A 344 -4.89 -26.67 8.03
CA TYR A 344 -4.63 -28.02 8.50
C TYR A 344 -5.34 -28.29 9.83
N LEU A 345 -5.38 -27.33 10.75
CA LEU A 345 -6.14 -27.43 11.99
C LEU A 345 -7.64 -27.57 11.70
N TYR A 346 -8.19 -26.77 10.78
CA TYR A 346 -9.57 -26.94 10.31
C TYR A 346 -9.83 -28.34 9.77
N PHE A 347 -8.94 -28.86 8.91
CA PHE A 347 -9.04 -30.23 8.41
C PHE A 347 -9.03 -31.27 9.53
N LYS A 348 -8.17 -31.10 10.54
CA LYS A 348 -8.11 -32.01 11.68
C LYS A 348 -9.38 -32.03 12.52
N LEU A 349 -10.03 -30.88 12.69
CA LEU A 349 -11.25 -30.76 13.49
C LEU A 349 -12.51 -31.20 12.72
N TYR A 350 -12.60 -30.90 11.43
CA TYR A 350 -13.83 -31.07 10.64
C TYR A 350 -13.75 -32.11 9.52
N GLY A 351 -12.58 -32.71 9.28
CA GLY A 351 -12.37 -33.70 8.23
C GLY A 351 -12.50 -33.15 6.80
N LYS A 352 -12.51 -31.82 6.64
CA LYS A 352 -12.70 -31.13 5.35
C LYS A 352 -11.50 -30.26 5.05
N GLN A 353 -10.95 -30.39 3.84
CA GLN A 353 -9.91 -29.47 3.39
C GLN A 353 -10.55 -28.15 2.93
N CYS A 354 -9.92 -27.04 3.30
CA CYS A 354 -10.26 -25.73 2.76
C CYS A 354 -8.97 -25.03 2.31
N ILE A 355 -9.05 -24.30 1.19
CA ILE A 355 -7.97 -23.44 0.71
C ILE A 355 -8.50 -22.02 0.69
N THR A 356 -7.87 -21.19 1.50
CA THR A 356 -8.17 -19.77 1.71
C THR A 356 -7.55 -18.96 0.57
N PRO A 357 -8.34 -18.17 -0.17
CA PRO A 357 -7.81 -17.27 -1.20
C PRO A 357 -7.01 -16.13 -0.56
N VAL A 358 -5.90 -15.75 -1.19
CA VAL A 358 -4.99 -14.71 -0.72
C VAL A 358 -4.89 -13.60 -1.76
N ALA A 359 -5.21 -12.37 -1.37
CA ALA A 359 -4.99 -11.19 -2.18
C ALA A 359 -3.74 -10.46 -1.67
N ILE A 360 -2.85 -10.04 -2.57
CA ILE A 360 -1.57 -9.42 -2.23
C ILE A 360 -1.49 -8.06 -2.93
N MET A 361 -1.39 -6.98 -2.16
CA MET A 361 -1.12 -5.66 -2.70
C MET A 361 0.39 -5.46 -2.83
N THR A 362 0.88 -5.07 -4.00
CA THR A 362 2.30 -4.80 -4.28
C THR A 362 2.50 -3.36 -4.77
N SER A 363 3.72 -3.02 -5.19
CA SER A 363 4.08 -1.69 -5.73
C SER A 363 5.01 -1.81 -6.93
N ALA A 364 4.96 -0.85 -7.85
CA ALA A 364 5.95 -0.73 -8.93
C ALA A 364 7.30 -0.21 -8.40
N ALA A 365 7.31 0.44 -7.23
CA ALA A 365 8.51 1.01 -6.66
C ALA A 365 9.57 -0.07 -6.40
N LYS A 366 10.78 0.15 -6.91
CA LYS A 366 11.93 -0.77 -6.74
C LYS A 366 11.59 -2.21 -7.15
N ARG A 367 10.81 -2.36 -8.23
CA ARG A 367 10.43 -3.65 -8.82
C ARG A 367 9.73 -4.60 -7.84
N ASN A 368 9.00 -4.04 -6.87
CA ASN A 368 8.42 -4.82 -5.79
C ASN A 368 7.38 -5.84 -6.30
N HIS A 369 6.55 -5.47 -7.28
CA HIS A 369 5.58 -6.38 -7.90
C HIS A 369 6.28 -7.57 -8.57
N GLU A 370 7.33 -7.33 -9.35
CA GLU A 370 8.08 -8.38 -10.02
C GLU A 370 8.75 -9.32 -9.01
N HIS A 371 9.46 -8.77 -8.02
CA HIS A 371 10.14 -9.57 -7.00
C HIS A 371 9.18 -10.44 -6.19
N VAL A 372 8.02 -9.91 -5.78
CA VAL A 372 7.01 -10.68 -5.06
C VAL A 372 6.39 -11.76 -5.94
N THR A 373 6.11 -11.44 -7.22
CA THR A 373 5.57 -12.41 -8.19
C THR A 373 6.56 -13.56 -8.44
N SER A 374 7.82 -13.24 -8.71
CA SER A 374 8.88 -14.23 -8.91
C SER A 374 9.06 -15.12 -7.68
N LEU A 375 9.04 -14.55 -6.47
CA LEU A 375 9.10 -15.35 -5.23
C LEU A 375 7.92 -16.33 -5.14
N CYS A 376 6.70 -15.91 -5.47
CA CYS A 376 5.55 -16.81 -5.50
C CYS A 376 5.71 -17.93 -6.54
N GLU A 377 6.23 -17.62 -7.73
CA GLU A 377 6.44 -18.59 -8.80
C GLU A 377 7.55 -19.61 -8.48
N GLU A 378 8.69 -19.14 -7.98
CA GLU A 378 9.82 -19.96 -7.53
C GLU A 378 9.39 -20.96 -6.45
N LEU A 379 8.56 -20.51 -5.50
CA LEU A 379 7.98 -21.34 -4.45
C LEU A 379 6.71 -22.09 -4.90
N ARG A 380 6.44 -22.15 -6.22
CA ARG A 380 5.31 -22.87 -6.84
C ARG A 380 3.96 -22.54 -6.20
N TRP A 381 3.73 -21.25 -5.95
CA TRP A 381 2.56 -20.72 -5.26
C TRP A 381 2.30 -21.40 -3.92
N PHE A 382 3.39 -21.75 -3.22
CA PHE A 382 3.40 -22.43 -1.92
C PHE A 382 2.59 -23.74 -1.91
N GLY A 383 2.44 -24.40 -3.06
CA GLY A 383 1.62 -25.61 -3.22
C GLY A 383 0.10 -25.37 -3.22
N ARG A 384 -0.36 -24.11 -3.30
CA ARG A 384 -1.80 -23.74 -3.28
C ARG A 384 -2.38 -23.48 -4.68
N GLY A 385 -1.50 -23.27 -5.66
CA GLY A 385 -1.82 -22.96 -7.06
C GLY A 385 -2.07 -21.46 -7.31
N ARG A 386 -1.70 -20.99 -8.50
CA ARG A 386 -1.81 -19.57 -8.94
C ARG A 386 -3.22 -19.00 -8.78
N SER A 387 -4.25 -19.81 -9.02
CA SER A 387 -5.66 -19.39 -8.99
C SER A 387 -6.15 -18.99 -7.58
N LYS A 388 -5.41 -19.36 -6.53
CA LYS A 388 -5.70 -18.98 -5.14
C LYS A 388 -5.04 -17.69 -4.70
N PHE A 389 -4.34 -17.02 -5.62
CA PHE A 389 -3.70 -15.75 -5.39
C PHE A 389 -4.21 -14.68 -6.34
N LYS A 390 -4.40 -13.47 -5.82
CA LYS A 390 -4.66 -12.28 -6.63
C LYS A 390 -3.69 -11.18 -6.23
N LEU A 391 -2.70 -10.94 -7.08
CA LEU A 391 -1.79 -9.80 -6.93
C LEU A 391 -2.46 -8.58 -7.57
N PHE A 392 -2.36 -7.43 -6.91
CA PHE A 392 -2.89 -6.17 -7.40
C PHE A 392 -1.94 -5.04 -6.99
N GLU A 393 -1.56 -4.20 -7.96
CA GLU A 393 -0.41 -3.31 -7.83
C GLU A 393 -0.86 -1.87 -7.60
N GLN A 394 -0.31 -1.22 -6.57
CA GLN A 394 -0.63 0.19 -6.30
C GLN A 394 0.10 1.11 -7.29
N PRO A 395 -0.55 2.21 -7.72
CA PRO A 395 0.08 3.16 -8.61
C PRO A 395 1.19 3.95 -7.90
N LEU A 396 2.12 4.45 -8.70
CA LEU A 396 3.06 5.49 -8.26
C LEU A 396 2.43 6.86 -8.43
N VAL A 397 2.69 7.76 -7.48
CA VAL A 397 2.24 9.15 -7.53
C VAL A 397 3.44 10.09 -7.51
N PRO A 398 3.36 11.25 -8.20
CA PRO A 398 4.42 12.25 -8.16
C PRO A 398 4.68 12.74 -6.73
N ALA A 399 5.95 12.82 -6.35
CA ALA A 399 6.35 13.52 -5.14
C ALA A 399 6.28 15.03 -5.37
N VAL A 400 5.89 15.78 -4.35
CA VAL A 400 5.65 17.22 -4.44
C VAL A 400 6.55 17.98 -3.48
N SER A 401 6.96 19.18 -3.89
CA SER A 401 7.62 20.16 -3.05
C SER A 401 6.65 20.71 -2.02
N ALA A 402 7.09 20.80 -0.76
CA ALA A 402 6.30 21.41 0.30
C ALA A 402 6.17 22.94 0.13
N GLU A 403 7.07 23.55 -0.64
CA GLU A 403 7.14 25.01 -0.76
C GLU A 403 6.05 25.59 -1.66
N ASP A 404 5.75 24.91 -2.77
CA ASP A 404 4.91 25.45 -3.85
C ASP A 404 3.97 24.40 -4.47
N GLY A 405 4.02 23.14 -3.99
CA GLY A 405 3.23 22.04 -4.54
C GLY A 405 3.64 21.60 -5.95
N GLN A 406 4.83 22.01 -6.42
CA GLN A 406 5.39 21.56 -7.69
C GLN A 406 5.88 20.12 -7.60
N TRP A 407 5.71 19.35 -8.66
CA TRP A 407 6.19 17.98 -8.74
C TRP A 407 7.71 17.97 -8.79
N LEU A 408 8.34 17.09 -8.02
CA LEU A 408 9.78 16.90 -8.11
C LEU A 408 10.09 16.14 -9.41
N ALA A 409 11.04 16.63 -10.20
CA ALA A 409 11.47 15.98 -11.43
C ALA A 409 13.00 15.87 -11.46
N GLY A 410 13.51 14.68 -11.78
CA GLY A 410 14.96 14.45 -11.84
C GLY A 410 15.57 14.81 -13.20
N ARG A 411 14.77 14.75 -14.26
CA ARG A 411 15.10 15.09 -15.66
C ARG A 411 13.79 15.25 -16.46
N PRO A 412 13.83 15.78 -17.71
CA PRO A 412 12.64 15.87 -18.55
C PRO A 412 11.86 14.54 -18.61
N PHE A 413 10.54 14.63 -18.50
CA PHE A 413 9.62 13.49 -18.50
C PHE A 413 9.85 12.45 -17.40
N LYS A 414 10.60 12.77 -16.35
CA LYS A 414 10.88 11.84 -15.24
C LYS A 414 10.53 12.46 -13.90
N PRO A 415 9.22 12.51 -13.55
CA PRO A 415 8.82 12.88 -12.20
C PRO A 415 9.38 11.88 -11.19
N VAL A 416 9.84 12.38 -10.04
CA VAL A 416 10.16 11.55 -8.88
C VAL A 416 8.84 11.05 -8.33
N CYS A 417 8.66 9.72 -8.29
CA CYS A 417 7.41 9.13 -7.84
C CYS A 417 7.61 8.28 -6.58
N LYS A 418 6.58 8.23 -5.75
CA LYS A 418 6.51 7.39 -4.55
C LYS A 418 5.20 6.59 -4.56
N PRO A 419 5.12 5.47 -3.83
CA PRO A 419 3.84 4.77 -3.66
C PRO A 419 2.85 5.62 -2.86
N GLY A 420 1.55 5.48 -3.13
CA GLY A 420 0.48 6.26 -2.48
C GLY A 420 0.18 5.91 -1.01
N GLY A 421 1.03 5.13 -0.32
CA GLY A 421 0.79 4.63 1.03
C GLY A 421 -0.15 3.42 1.08
N HIS A 422 -0.32 2.78 2.25
CA HIS A 422 -1.11 1.55 2.34
C HIS A 422 -2.63 1.74 2.24
N GLY A 423 -3.15 2.93 2.53
CA GLY A 423 -4.59 3.25 2.51
C GLY A 423 -5.24 3.17 1.13
N VAL A 424 -4.43 3.20 0.07
CA VAL A 424 -4.89 2.98 -1.31
C VAL A 424 -5.48 1.57 -1.50
N ILE A 425 -5.15 0.62 -0.61
CA ILE A 425 -5.55 -0.78 -0.69
C ILE A 425 -7.06 -0.95 -0.88
N TRP A 426 -7.89 -0.10 -0.29
CA TRP A 426 -9.34 -0.24 -0.38
C TRP A 426 -9.87 0.12 -1.75
N LYS A 427 -9.48 1.29 -2.27
CA LYS A 427 -9.89 1.72 -3.62
C LYS A 427 -9.29 0.79 -4.66
N LEU A 428 -8.05 0.38 -4.47
CA LEU A 428 -7.37 -0.52 -5.37
C LEU A 428 -8.04 -1.91 -5.39
N ALA A 429 -8.32 -2.50 -4.22
CA ALA A 429 -9.03 -3.77 -4.12
C ALA A 429 -10.43 -3.72 -4.76
N TYR A 430 -11.12 -2.57 -4.65
CA TYR A 430 -12.39 -2.35 -5.33
C TYR A 430 -12.22 -2.31 -6.85
N ASN A 431 -11.33 -1.43 -7.35
CA ASN A 431 -11.09 -1.23 -8.78
C ASN A 431 -10.59 -2.49 -9.48
N GLU A 432 -9.72 -3.25 -8.83
CA GLU A 432 -9.15 -4.49 -9.35
C GLU A 432 -10.08 -5.70 -9.13
N GLY A 433 -11.27 -5.50 -8.58
CA GLY A 433 -12.26 -6.56 -8.37
C GLY A 433 -11.79 -7.66 -7.41
N VAL A 434 -11.00 -7.31 -6.38
CA VAL A 434 -10.54 -8.24 -5.33
C VAL A 434 -11.72 -8.68 -4.46
N PHE A 435 -12.63 -7.77 -4.12
CA PHE A 435 -13.82 -8.11 -3.33
C PHE A 435 -14.77 -9.05 -4.09
N GLN A 436 -14.99 -8.79 -5.39
CA GLN A 436 -15.76 -9.69 -6.24
C GLN A 436 -15.08 -11.06 -6.34
N TRP A 437 -13.76 -11.08 -6.53
CA TRP A 437 -12.99 -12.32 -6.56
C TRP A 437 -13.12 -13.13 -5.26
N PHE A 438 -13.13 -12.49 -4.08
CA PHE A 438 -13.42 -13.17 -2.82
C PHE A 438 -14.85 -13.71 -2.76
N HIS A 439 -15.83 -12.93 -3.22
CA HIS A 439 -17.22 -13.37 -3.28
C HIS A 439 -17.40 -14.60 -4.18
N ASP A 440 -16.77 -14.61 -5.36
CA ASP A 440 -16.78 -15.75 -6.29
C ASP A 440 -16.11 -17.00 -5.70
N HIS A 441 -15.22 -16.81 -4.73
CA HIS A 441 -14.63 -17.88 -3.92
C HIS A 441 -15.49 -18.30 -2.71
N GLY A 442 -16.69 -17.75 -2.55
CA GLY A 442 -17.60 -18.02 -1.44
C GLY A 442 -17.20 -17.37 -0.12
N ARG A 443 -16.41 -16.29 -0.14
CA ARG A 443 -15.92 -15.63 1.08
C ARG A 443 -16.83 -14.51 1.51
N ARG A 444 -17.08 -14.46 2.82
CA ARG A 444 -17.94 -13.50 3.52
C ARG A 444 -17.13 -12.43 4.23
N GLY A 445 -15.83 -12.65 4.43
CA GLY A 445 -14.92 -11.62 4.90
C GLY A 445 -13.46 -11.96 4.63
N ALA A 446 -12.58 -11.05 5.02
CA ALA A 446 -11.14 -11.26 4.92
C ALA A 446 -10.40 -10.66 6.10
N THR A 447 -9.28 -11.27 6.49
CA THR A 447 -8.31 -10.70 7.42
C THR A 447 -7.21 -9.96 6.65
N VAL A 448 -6.86 -8.77 7.09
CA VAL A 448 -5.77 -7.97 6.50
C VAL A 448 -4.57 -8.01 7.42
N ARG A 449 -3.36 -8.31 6.93
CA ARG A 449 -2.16 -8.50 7.76
C ARG A 449 -0.90 -7.88 7.17
N GLN A 450 -0.14 -7.17 7.98
CA GLN A 450 1.22 -6.75 7.62
C GLN A 450 2.21 -7.91 7.67
N VAL A 451 3.18 -7.91 6.74
CA VAL A 451 4.17 -8.99 6.60
C VAL A 451 5.26 -9.00 7.66
N SER A 452 5.54 -7.85 8.27
CA SER A 452 6.58 -7.69 9.29
C SER A 452 6.15 -8.16 10.67
N ASN A 453 4.86 -8.42 10.91
CA ASN A 453 4.39 -8.94 12.19
C ASN A 453 4.43 -10.47 12.21
N VAL A 454 5.57 -11.03 12.61
CA VAL A 454 5.78 -12.49 12.68
C VAL A 454 5.06 -13.17 13.85
N VAL A 455 4.69 -12.40 14.89
CA VAL A 455 4.00 -12.92 16.09
C VAL A 455 2.47 -12.90 15.97
N ALA A 456 1.97 -12.33 14.88
CA ALA A 456 0.57 -12.22 14.49
C ALA A 456 -0.37 -13.41 14.78
N ALA A 457 0.18 -14.61 14.69
CA ALA A 457 -0.57 -15.85 14.73
C ALA A 457 0.08 -16.87 15.69
N THR A 458 0.90 -16.39 16.61
CA THR A 458 1.46 -17.23 17.68
C THR A 458 0.48 -17.42 18.84
N ASP A 459 -0.62 -16.68 18.86
CA ASP A 459 -1.68 -16.76 19.85
C ASP A 459 -3.07 -16.94 19.20
N VAL A 460 -4.11 -16.90 20.02
CA VAL A 460 -5.50 -17.05 19.58
C VAL A 460 -6.11 -15.77 18.99
N THR A 461 -5.40 -14.64 19.02
CA THR A 461 -5.97 -13.31 18.74
C THR A 461 -6.51 -13.21 17.33
N LEU A 462 -5.76 -13.68 16.32
CA LEU A 462 -6.19 -13.63 14.92
C LEU A 462 -7.44 -14.48 14.66
N LEU A 463 -7.47 -15.69 15.22
CA LEU A 463 -8.62 -16.59 15.09
C LEU A 463 -9.83 -16.04 15.84
N ALA A 464 -9.64 -15.53 17.05
CA ALA A 464 -10.71 -14.92 17.84
C ALA A 464 -11.30 -13.69 17.14
N LEU A 465 -10.46 -12.82 16.56
CA LEU A 465 -10.92 -11.67 15.78
C LEU A 465 -11.85 -12.09 14.62
N ALA A 466 -11.40 -13.07 13.82
CA ALA A 466 -12.19 -13.60 12.72
C ALA A 466 -13.48 -14.27 13.22
N GLY A 467 -13.39 -15.08 14.28
CA GLY A 467 -14.51 -15.80 14.87
C GLY A 467 -15.59 -14.88 15.43
N ILE A 468 -15.21 -13.89 16.25
CA ILE A 468 -16.11 -12.88 16.81
C ILE A 468 -16.81 -12.13 15.69
N GLY A 469 -16.05 -11.66 14.70
CA GLY A 469 -16.62 -10.87 13.64
C GLY A 469 -17.52 -11.67 12.68
N LEU A 470 -17.22 -12.95 12.43
CA LEU A 470 -18.11 -13.87 11.73
C LEU A 470 -19.39 -14.15 12.53
N ARG A 471 -19.25 -14.51 13.80
CA ARG A 471 -20.34 -14.90 14.69
C ARG A 471 -21.32 -13.75 14.93
N GLN A 472 -20.81 -12.54 15.13
CA GLN A 472 -21.60 -11.36 15.46
C GLN A 472 -21.91 -10.46 14.25
N GLY A 473 -21.51 -10.86 13.04
CA GLY A 473 -21.77 -10.08 11.82
C GLY A 473 -21.08 -8.71 11.76
N LYS A 474 -19.92 -8.55 12.42
CA LYS A 474 -19.19 -7.27 12.54
C LYS A 474 -18.60 -6.86 11.20
N LYS A 475 -18.90 -5.65 10.71
CA LYS A 475 -18.39 -5.17 9.41
C LYS A 475 -16.90 -4.84 9.39
N LEU A 476 -16.39 -4.43 10.55
CA LEU A 476 -15.02 -4.01 10.76
C LEU A 476 -14.55 -4.43 12.15
N GLY A 477 -13.30 -4.82 12.30
CA GLY A 477 -12.68 -5.11 13.58
C GLY A 477 -11.17 -4.91 13.52
N PHE A 478 -10.61 -4.50 14.65
CA PHE A 478 -9.17 -4.29 14.84
C PHE A 478 -8.68 -5.22 15.94
N ALA A 479 -7.55 -5.88 15.75
CA ALA A 479 -6.81 -6.39 16.90
C ALA A 479 -5.85 -5.31 17.42
N SER A 480 -5.68 -5.27 18.73
CA SER A 480 -4.94 -4.20 19.36
C SER A 480 -4.30 -4.67 20.66
N CYS A 481 -3.24 -3.99 21.08
CA CYS A 481 -2.54 -4.27 22.33
C CYS A 481 -2.38 -3.00 23.17
N LYS A 482 -2.05 -3.16 24.44
CA LYS A 482 -1.79 -2.02 25.31
C LYS A 482 -0.58 -1.22 24.82
N ARG A 483 -0.73 0.11 24.71
CA ARG A 483 0.37 1.00 24.38
C ARG A 483 1.37 1.15 25.50
N ASN A 484 2.65 0.99 25.18
CA ASN A 484 3.74 1.37 26.09
C ASN A 484 4.05 2.87 25.94
N ALA A 485 4.35 3.54 27.06
CA ALA A 485 4.76 4.94 27.03
C ALA A 485 6.01 5.12 26.15
N GLY A 486 6.03 6.16 25.30
CA GLY A 486 7.13 6.40 24.36
C GLY A 486 7.09 5.55 23.08
N ALA A 487 6.08 4.72 22.87
CA ALA A 487 5.93 3.95 21.63
C ALA A 487 5.50 4.85 20.46
N THR A 488 6.16 4.70 19.31
CA THR A 488 5.87 5.44 18.06
C THR A 488 4.78 4.73 17.26
N GLU A 489 3.65 4.49 17.88
CA GLU A 489 2.54 3.71 17.34
C GLU A 489 1.23 4.50 17.51
N GLY A 490 0.41 4.50 16.46
CA GLY A 490 -0.94 5.08 16.50
C GLY A 490 -1.86 4.32 17.45
N ILE A 491 -2.93 4.99 17.88
CA ILE A 491 -3.90 4.45 18.84
C ILE A 491 -5.31 4.46 18.26
N ASN A 492 -6.07 3.42 18.56
CA ASN A 492 -7.49 3.36 18.22
C ASN A 492 -8.30 4.17 19.23
N VAL A 493 -9.16 5.04 18.72
CA VAL A 493 -10.04 5.91 19.50
C VAL A 493 -11.47 5.83 18.99
N LEU A 494 -12.42 6.09 19.88
CA LEU A 494 -13.80 6.39 19.52
C LEU A 494 -13.94 7.91 19.38
N ILE A 495 -14.25 8.37 18.18
CA ILE A 495 -14.48 9.79 17.90
C ILE A 495 -15.98 10.05 17.87
N GLU A 496 -16.42 11.03 18.64
CA GLU A 496 -17.77 11.58 18.57
C GLU A 496 -17.77 12.83 17.71
N LYS A 497 -18.61 12.83 16.68
CA LYS A 497 -18.81 13.97 15.79
C LYS A 497 -20.25 14.42 15.79
N LYS A 498 -20.47 15.72 15.81
CA LYS A 498 -21.80 16.32 15.64
C LYS A 498 -21.93 16.81 14.21
N ASN A 499 -22.90 16.30 13.47
CA ASN A 499 -23.12 16.75 12.09
C ASN A 499 -23.78 18.14 12.07
N LEU A 500 -23.87 18.73 10.86
CA LEU A 500 -24.50 20.04 10.64
C LEU A 500 -25.99 20.08 11.03
N GLU A 501 -26.67 18.92 11.09
CA GLU A 501 -28.05 18.78 11.57
C GLU A 501 -28.15 18.66 13.10
N GLY A 502 -27.03 18.73 13.81
CA GLY A 502 -26.95 18.57 15.26
C GLY A 502 -27.07 17.13 15.77
N LYS A 503 -27.11 16.12 14.89
CA LYS A 503 -27.10 14.69 15.25
C LYS A 503 -25.69 14.22 15.57
N TRP A 504 -25.60 13.37 16.58
CA TRP A 504 -24.37 12.73 16.98
C TRP A 504 -24.08 11.51 16.10
N THR A 505 -22.83 11.38 15.71
CA THR A 505 -22.29 10.22 15.00
C THR A 505 -21.02 9.80 15.72
N CYS A 506 -20.86 8.50 15.97
CA CYS A 506 -19.65 7.95 16.56
C CYS A 506 -18.96 7.04 15.56
N GLY A 507 -17.63 7.00 15.60
CA GLY A 507 -16.83 6.15 14.73
C GLY A 507 -15.50 5.79 15.36
N ILE A 508 -15.01 4.59 15.08
CA ILE A 508 -13.66 4.19 15.47
C ILE A 508 -12.69 4.79 14.45
N SER A 509 -11.59 5.37 14.93
CA SER A 509 -10.50 5.90 14.11
C SER A 509 -9.15 5.51 14.72
N CYS A 510 -8.10 5.53 13.89
CA CYS A 510 -6.73 5.60 14.39
C CYS A 510 -6.32 7.07 14.48
N ILE A 511 -5.57 7.44 15.51
CA ILE A 511 -4.79 8.68 15.57
C ILE A 511 -3.33 8.27 15.59
N GLU A 512 -2.55 8.77 14.63
CA GLU A 512 -1.12 8.49 14.55
C GLU A 512 -0.33 9.22 15.64
N TYR A 513 0.78 8.64 16.08
CA TYR A 513 1.59 9.17 17.18
C TYR A 513 2.12 10.59 16.91
N THR A 514 2.34 10.93 15.65
CA THR A 514 2.77 12.25 15.18
C THR A 514 1.66 13.30 15.26
N GLU A 515 0.40 12.90 15.44
CA GLU A 515 -0.75 13.80 15.54
C GLU A 515 -1.23 14.01 16.97
N PHE A 516 -0.63 13.34 17.96
CA PHE A 516 -1.04 13.41 19.36
C PHE A 516 -1.10 14.85 19.89
N ASP A 517 -0.11 15.67 19.54
CA ASP A 517 -0.05 17.07 19.93
C ASP A 517 -1.26 17.87 19.40
N LYS A 518 -1.75 17.57 18.18
CA LYS A 518 -2.92 18.24 17.60
C LYS A 518 -4.19 17.99 18.43
N PHE A 519 -4.26 16.82 19.05
CA PHE A 519 -5.37 16.39 19.91
C PHE A 519 -5.11 16.62 21.40
N GLY A 520 -3.99 17.26 21.78
CA GLY A 520 -3.65 17.51 23.18
C GLY A 520 -3.34 16.23 23.97
N MET A 521 -2.95 15.17 23.30
CA MET A 521 -2.56 13.90 23.92
C MET A 521 -1.09 13.96 24.31
N THR A 522 -0.81 13.87 25.61
CA THR A 522 0.56 13.88 26.13
C THR A 522 1.09 12.46 26.35
N ASP A 523 2.30 12.18 25.90
CA ASP A 523 2.97 10.86 26.06
C ASP A 523 3.56 10.66 27.48
N THR A 524 3.00 11.32 28.49
CA THR A 524 3.48 11.22 29.87
C THR A 524 2.83 10.01 30.57
N PRO A 525 3.60 9.21 31.32
CA PRO A 525 3.06 8.18 32.20
C PRO A 525 2.40 8.85 33.41
N LEU A 526 1.23 9.46 33.20
CA LEU A 526 0.45 10.05 34.27
C LEU A 526 -0.34 8.95 34.97
N SER A 527 -0.18 8.89 36.29
CA SER A 527 -0.85 8.01 37.26
C SER A 527 -2.36 8.23 37.38
N SER A 528 -3.02 8.80 36.36
CA SER A 528 -4.45 9.12 36.34
C SER A 528 -5.12 8.67 35.03
N TYR A 529 -5.42 7.37 34.97
CA TYR A 529 -6.63 6.74 34.42
C TYR A 529 -7.31 7.16 33.08
N ARG A 530 -6.77 8.02 32.19
CA ARG A 530 -7.49 8.33 30.93
C ARG A 530 -6.73 8.12 29.62
N THR A 531 -5.40 8.16 29.58
CA THR A 531 -4.64 8.09 28.31
C THR A 531 -3.81 6.82 28.12
N ASN A 532 -3.52 6.07 29.19
CA ASN A 532 -2.70 4.85 29.13
C ASN A 532 -3.46 3.58 28.68
N PHE A 533 -4.74 3.71 28.31
CA PHE A 533 -5.64 2.60 27.97
C PHE A 533 -6.12 2.63 26.52
N LEU A 534 -5.40 3.34 25.66
CA LEU A 534 -5.73 3.38 24.24
C LEU A 534 -4.96 2.27 23.52
N PRO A 535 -5.66 1.36 22.82
CA PRO A 535 -5.05 0.16 22.30
C PRO A 535 -4.40 0.48 20.94
N ILE A 536 -3.17 0.03 20.73
CA ILE A 536 -2.41 0.21 19.49
C ILE A 536 -3.03 -0.61 18.38
N GLN A 537 -3.17 -0.04 17.19
CA GLN A 537 -3.52 -0.82 16.01
C GLN A 537 -2.37 -1.77 15.64
N THR A 538 -2.53 -3.05 15.96
CA THR A 538 -1.79 -4.10 15.25
C THR A 538 -2.61 -4.38 14.01
N PHE A 539 -2.07 -4.14 12.80
CA PHE A 539 -2.85 -4.17 11.56
C PHE A 539 -3.45 -5.57 11.29
N TYR A 540 -4.65 -5.78 11.84
CA TYR A 540 -5.57 -6.88 11.62
C TYR A 540 -6.93 -6.29 11.37
N MET A 541 -7.39 -6.35 10.13
CA MET A 541 -8.69 -5.80 9.78
C MET A 541 -9.59 -6.91 9.25
N LEU A 542 -10.73 -7.12 9.91
CA LEU A 542 -11.80 -7.97 9.38
C LEU A 542 -12.73 -7.10 8.54
N ILE A 543 -13.01 -7.48 7.30
CA ILE A 543 -13.96 -6.75 6.45
C ILE A 543 -15.07 -7.67 5.97
N TYR A 544 -16.30 -7.18 5.99
CA TYR A 544 -17.40 -7.75 5.21
C TYR A 544 -17.58 -6.98 3.91
N PRO A 545 -17.56 -7.65 2.74
CA PRO A 545 -17.84 -6.99 1.48
C PRO A 545 -19.34 -6.66 1.40
N LEU A 546 -19.70 -5.42 1.73
CA LEU A 546 -20.93 -4.78 1.30
C LEU A 546 -20.54 -3.56 0.49
N LEU A 547 -20.82 -3.62 -0.82
CA LEU A 547 -20.39 -2.66 -1.84
C LEU A 547 -20.74 -1.19 -1.48
N SER A 548 -21.89 -0.98 -0.82
CA SER A 548 -22.43 0.36 -0.52
C SER A 548 -21.82 1.03 0.72
N LEU A 549 -21.42 0.27 1.75
CA LEU A 549 -20.87 0.82 2.98
C LEU A 549 -19.35 1.11 2.86
N LEU A 550 -18.67 0.32 2.00
CA LEU A 550 -17.25 0.47 1.70
C LEU A 550 -16.96 1.85 1.09
N LEU A 551 -17.72 2.31 0.09
CA LEU A 551 -17.55 3.64 -0.52
C LEU A 551 -17.59 4.80 0.50
N GLN A 552 -18.44 4.71 1.52
CA GLN A 552 -18.61 5.75 2.55
C GLN A 552 -17.49 5.76 3.60
N VAL A 553 -16.93 4.59 3.92
CA VAL A 553 -15.74 4.45 4.79
C VAL A 553 -14.45 4.76 4.03
N MET A 554 -14.40 4.40 2.74
CA MET A 554 -13.26 4.59 1.82
C MET A 554 -12.93 6.06 1.59
N MET A 555 -13.91 6.95 1.44
CA MET A 555 -13.63 8.39 1.29
C MET A 555 -13.10 9.05 2.58
N ARG A 556 -13.37 8.47 3.77
CA ARG A 556 -12.91 9.05 5.04
C ARG A 556 -11.55 8.55 5.49
N LEU A 557 -11.21 7.27 5.24
CA LEU A 557 -9.90 6.72 5.59
C LEU A 557 -8.80 7.12 4.60
N VAL A 558 -9.11 7.25 3.30
CA VAL A 558 -8.15 7.75 2.31
C VAL A 558 -7.73 9.20 2.62
N CYS A 559 -8.61 10.03 3.20
CA CYS A 559 -8.24 11.40 3.58
C CYS A 559 -7.40 11.51 4.87
N LEU A 560 -7.39 10.50 5.74
CA LEU A 560 -6.66 10.55 7.02
C LEU A 560 -5.22 10.05 6.90
N GLU A 561 -4.94 9.05 6.06
CA GLU A 561 -3.57 8.56 5.86
C GLU A 561 -2.71 9.49 4.97
N TRP A 562 -3.32 10.47 4.30
CA TRP A 562 -2.61 11.45 3.46
C TRP A 562 -1.97 12.60 4.25
N CYS A 563 -2.15 12.63 5.57
CA CYS A 563 -1.55 13.70 6.37
C CYS A 563 -0.04 13.53 6.60
N LEU A 564 0.55 12.34 6.46
CA LEU A 564 1.92 12.08 6.91
C LEU A 564 2.63 10.96 6.12
N MET A 565 3.16 11.28 4.92
CA MET A 565 4.31 10.58 4.32
C MET A 565 5.24 11.55 3.62
#